data_AF-A0A536NPZ3-F1
#
_entry.id   AF-A0A536NPZ3-F1
#
_cell.length_a   1.000
_cell.length_b   1.000
_cell.length_c   1.000
_cell.angle_alpha   90.00
_cell.angle_beta   90.00
_cell.angle_gamma   90.00
#
_symmetry.space_group_name_H-M   'P 1'
#
loop_
_entity.id
_entity.type
_entity.pdbx_description
1 polymer ?
#
loop_
_entity_poly.entity_id
_entity_poly.type
_entity_poly.pdbx_seq_one_letter_code
_entity_poly.pdbx_strand_id
1 'polypeptide(L)'
;MDGFRLPQLRYGYPRQVVIVSIGDLVLDVRIVPAGPLEPDDDSPASIAIGGGGQAANFCAWTAASGEPVRLVTRIGEDDTGRRLVSDLEARGVEVRAVWAAEPTGIVAV
;
A
#
# COMPACT_ATOMS: atom_id res chain seq x y z
N MET A 1 19.46 -23.35 12.76
CA MET A 1 18.15 -22.72 13.02
C MET A 1 17.30 -23.02 11.81
N ASP A 2 16.51 -24.07 11.92
CA ASP A 2 15.81 -24.70 10.80
C ASP A 2 14.67 -23.81 10.30
N GLY A 3 14.66 -23.64 8.98
CA GLY A 3 13.70 -22.81 8.27
C GLY A 3 12.28 -23.32 8.48
N PHE A 4 11.43 -22.44 8.99
CA PHE A 4 9.99 -22.63 9.04
C PHE A 4 9.47 -22.76 7.60
N ARG A 5 9.33 -24.00 7.12
CA ARG A 5 8.54 -24.30 5.92
C ARG A 5 7.09 -24.42 6.36
N LEU A 6 6.24 -23.56 5.82
CA LEU A 6 4.80 -23.76 5.91
C LEU A 6 4.47 -25.17 5.38
N PRO A 7 3.65 -25.96 6.09
CA PRO A 7 3.23 -27.25 5.58
C PRO A 7 2.50 -27.04 4.25
N GLN A 8 2.96 -27.75 3.21
CA GLN A 8 2.26 -27.79 1.93
C GLN A 8 0.88 -28.41 2.16
N LEU A 9 -0.14 -27.57 2.30
CA LEU A 9 -1.54 -27.97 2.30
C LEU A 9 -1.81 -28.66 0.95
N ARG A 10 -1.90 -30.00 0.97
CA ARG A 10 -2.35 -30.81 -0.15
C ARG A 10 -3.86 -30.66 -0.32
N TYR A 11 -4.32 -29.47 -0.70
CA TYR A 11 -5.64 -29.29 -1.28
C TYR A 11 -5.41 -29.09 -2.78
N GLY A 12 -5.88 -30.03 -3.60
CA GLY A 12 -5.78 -29.91 -5.06
C GLY A 12 -6.65 -28.76 -5.54
N TYR A 13 -6.08 -27.57 -5.67
CA TYR A 13 -6.72 -26.45 -6.36
C TYR A 13 -6.28 -26.48 -7.83
N PRO A 14 -7.15 -26.88 -8.78
CA PRO A 14 -6.84 -26.81 -10.21
C PRO A 14 -6.84 -25.37 -10.77
N ARG A 15 -6.80 -24.34 -9.90
CA ARG A 15 -6.75 -22.93 -10.26
C ARG A 15 -5.63 -22.26 -9.47
N GLN A 16 -4.91 -21.38 -10.15
CA GLN A 16 -3.96 -20.44 -9.54
C GLN A 16 -4.64 -19.74 -8.34
N VAL A 17 -4.09 -19.95 -7.14
CA VAL A 17 -4.59 -19.30 -5.92
C VAL A 17 -4.12 -17.85 -5.94
N VAL A 18 -5.03 -16.92 -5.70
CA VAL A 18 -4.74 -15.49 -5.58
C VAL A 18 -5.00 -15.04 -4.15
N ILE A 19 -4.07 -14.30 -3.57
CA ILE A 19 -4.25 -13.67 -2.27
C ILE A 19 -4.95 -12.32 -2.51
N VAL A 20 -6.05 -12.07 -1.81
CA VAL A 20 -6.81 -10.82 -1.94
C VAL A 20 -6.75 -10.05 -0.64
N SER A 21 -6.32 -8.79 -0.71
CA SER A 21 -6.42 -7.83 0.38
C SER A 21 -7.47 -6.78 0.02
N ILE A 22 -8.33 -6.43 0.98
CA ILE A 22 -9.35 -5.39 0.81
C ILE A 22 -9.07 -4.32 1.85
N GLY A 23 -8.86 -3.08 1.41
CA GLY A 23 -8.56 -2.01 2.33
C GLY A 23 -8.01 -0.77 1.65
N ASP A 24 -7.11 -0.09 2.35
CA ASP A 24 -6.63 1.24 2.03
C ASP A 24 -5.42 1.25 1.08
N LEU A 25 -5.43 2.25 0.21
CA LEU A 25 -4.29 2.74 -0.55
C LEU A 25 -4.27 4.26 -0.34
N VAL A 26 -3.22 4.76 0.31
CA VAL A 26 -3.12 6.18 0.71
C VAL A 26 -1.77 6.75 0.32
N LEU A 27 -1.70 8.06 0.20
CA LEU A 27 -0.43 8.78 0.20
C LEU A 27 0.06 8.86 1.65
N ASP A 28 1.24 8.35 1.92
CA ASP A 28 1.89 8.41 3.22
C ASP A 28 2.93 9.53 3.22
N VAL A 29 2.81 10.46 4.17
CA VAL A 29 3.66 11.63 4.33
C VAL A 29 4.32 11.54 5.70
N ARG A 30 5.60 11.17 5.73
CA ARG A 30 6.40 11.17 6.96
C ARG A 30 7.02 12.53 7.18
N ILE A 31 6.80 13.12 8.34
CA ILE A 31 7.29 14.42 8.76
C ILE A 31 8.14 14.23 10.01
N VAL A 32 9.43 14.56 9.92
CA VAL A 32 10.35 14.50 11.06
C VAL A 32 10.83 15.92 11.38
N PRO A 33 10.25 16.59 12.40
CA PRO A 33 10.71 17.91 12.84
C PRO A 33 12.17 17.90 13.28
N ALA A 34 12.91 18.97 13.00
CA ALA A 34 14.30 19.14 13.44
C ALA A 34 14.42 19.44 14.94
N GLY A 35 13.31 19.80 15.59
CA GLY A 35 13.21 20.11 17.01
C GLY A 35 11.77 19.94 17.51
N PRO A 36 11.47 20.38 18.75
CA PRO A 36 10.11 20.41 19.27
C PRO A 36 9.15 21.21 18.37
N LEU A 37 7.88 20.80 18.33
CA LEU A 37 6.84 21.56 17.65
C LEU A 37 6.39 22.72 18.54
N GLU A 38 6.50 23.94 18.03
CA GLU A 38 5.98 25.15 18.68
C GLU A 38 4.69 25.60 17.96
N PRO A 39 3.63 25.99 18.70
CA PRO A 39 2.40 26.48 18.09
C PRO A 39 2.64 27.72 17.21
N ASP A 40 1.94 27.79 16.08
CA ASP A 40 2.02 28.88 15.09
C ASP A 40 3.43 29.13 14.51
N ASP A 41 4.31 28.12 14.55
CA ASP A 41 5.65 28.17 13.96
C ASP A 41 5.78 27.28 12.72
N ASP A 42 6.56 27.75 11.75
CA ASP A 42 6.98 26.99 10.58
C ASP A 42 8.31 26.30 10.89
N SER A 43 8.26 25.20 11.65
CA SER A 43 9.47 24.49 12.09
C SER A 43 10.11 23.68 10.95
N PRO A 44 11.44 23.77 10.74
CA PRO A 44 12.14 22.93 9.75
C PRO A 44 11.92 21.44 10.00
N ALA A 45 11.63 20.67 8.95
CA ALA A 45 11.41 19.23 9.02
C ALA A 45 11.98 18.48 7.81
N SER A 46 12.37 17.23 8.01
CA SER A 46 12.63 16.28 6.92
C SER A 46 11.31 15.62 6.53
N ILE A 47 10.90 15.80 5.27
CA ILE A 47 9.64 15.26 4.75
C ILE A 47 9.91 14.21 3.68
N ALA A 48 9.26 13.05 3.80
CA ALA A 48 9.28 11.99 2.80
C ALA A 48 7.85 11.61 2.41
N ILE A 49 7.63 11.35 1.12
CA ILE A 49 6.31 11.01 0.57
C ILE A 49 6.41 9.67 -0.16
N GLY A 50 5.43 8.79 0.05
CA GLY A 50 5.33 7.50 -0.62
C GLY A 50 3.91 6.95 -0.64
N GLY A 51 3.75 5.76 -1.21
CA GLY A 51 2.51 5.01 -1.07
C GLY A 51 2.46 4.28 0.26
N GLY A 52 1.27 4.22 0.85
CA GLY A 52 1.01 3.51 2.10
C GLY A 52 -0.39 2.88 2.13
N GLY A 53 -0.79 2.49 3.33
CA GLY A 53 -2.00 1.72 3.60
C GLY A 53 -1.65 0.28 3.94
N GLN A 54 -2.28 -0.27 4.97
CA GLN A 54 -1.92 -1.60 5.47
C GLN A 54 -2.21 -2.68 4.41
N ALA A 55 -3.35 -2.57 3.72
CA ALA A 55 -3.72 -3.50 2.66
C ALA A 55 -2.76 -3.40 1.47
N ALA A 56 -2.44 -2.18 1.04
CA ALA A 56 -1.48 -1.91 -0.04
C ALA A 56 -0.08 -2.45 0.27
N ASN A 57 0.43 -2.21 1.48
CA ASN A 57 1.74 -2.70 1.92
C ASN A 57 1.82 -4.23 1.93
N PHE A 58 0.78 -4.90 2.42
CA PHE A 58 0.70 -6.35 2.38
C PHE A 58 0.76 -6.87 0.92
N CYS A 59 0.01 -6.26 0.01
CA CYS A 59 0.04 -6.63 -1.40
C CYS A 59 1.42 -6.40 -2.03
N ALA A 60 2.05 -5.26 -1.78
CA ALA A 60 3.37 -4.95 -2.32
C ALA A 60 4.42 -6.00 -1.92
N TRP A 61 4.44 -6.42 -0.66
CA TRP A 61 5.37 -7.45 -0.18
C TRP A 61 5.03 -8.86 -0.68
N THR A 62 3.74 -9.17 -0.81
CA THR A 62 3.28 -10.44 -1.38
C THR A 62 3.70 -10.56 -2.85
N ALA A 63 3.50 -9.50 -3.64
CA ALA A 63 3.95 -9.45 -5.03
C ALA A 63 5.48 -9.53 -5.14
N ALA A 64 6.21 -8.82 -4.27
CA ALA A 64 7.67 -8.89 -4.21
C ALA A 64 8.21 -10.30 -3.86
N SER A 65 7.39 -11.11 -3.19
CA SER A 65 7.71 -12.52 -2.89
C SER A 65 7.39 -13.48 -4.05
N GLY A 66 6.84 -12.97 -5.16
CA GLY A 66 6.50 -13.74 -6.36
C GLY A 66 5.10 -14.35 -6.36
N GLU A 67 4.28 -14.05 -5.35
CA GLU A 67 2.94 -14.63 -5.21
C GLU A 67 1.88 -13.77 -5.92
N PRO A 68 0.91 -14.38 -6.63
CA PRO A 68 -0.21 -13.65 -7.22
C PRO A 68 -1.06 -12.97 -6.14
N VAL A 69 -1.20 -11.65 -6.25
CA VAL A 69 -1.93 -10.86 -5.26
C VAL A 69 -2.77 -9.77 -5.90
N ARG A 70 -3.92 -9.52 -5.28
CA ARG A 70 -4.87 -8.49 -5.69
C ARG A 70 -5.20 -7.57 -4.52
N LEU A 71 -5.19 -6.27 -4.80
CA LEU A 71 -5.71 -5.25 -3.90
C LEU A 71 -7.10 -4.81 -4.38
N VAL A 72 -8.10 -4.82 -3.51
CA VAL A 72 -9.38 -4.13 -3.73
C VAL A 72 -9.42 -2.90 -2.83
N THR A 73 -9.54 -1.72 -3.41
CA THR A 73 -9.42 -0.46 -2.66
C THR A 73 -10.29 0.65 -3.23
N ARG A 74 -10.68 1.61 -2.39
CA ARG A 74 -11.28 2.88 -2.82
C ARG A 74 -10.16 3.90 -3.00
N ILE A 75 -10.17 4.63 -4.11
CA ILE A 75 -9.14 5.64 -4.42
C ILE A 75 -9.80 6.86 -5.07
N GLY A 76 -9.22 8.05 -4.91
CA GLY A 76 -9.75 9.25 -5.53
C GLY A 76 -9.47 9.30 -7.03
N GLU A 77 -10.36 9.94 -7.79
CA GLU A 77 -10.19 10.26 -9.23
C GLU A 77 -9.21 11.42 -9.46
N ASP A 78 -8.07 11.40 -8.78
CA ASP A 78 -7.04 12.42 -8.83
C ASP A 78 -5.67 11.84 -9.26
N ASP A 79 -4.72 12.73 -9.56
CA ASP A 79 -3.37 12.33 -10.02
C ASP A 79 -2.62 11.51 -8.96
N THR A 80 -2.85 11.79 -7.68
CA THR A 80 -2.29 11.01 -6.57
C THR A 80 -2.78 9.57 -6.63
N GLY A 81 -4.09 9.36 -6.78
CA GLY A 81 -4.71 8.05 -6.89
C GLY A 81 -4.20 7.28 -8.10
N ARG A 82 -4.13 7.92 -9.27
CA ARG A 82 -3.56 7.33 -10.49
C ARG A 82 -2.10 6.90 -10.30
N ARG A 83 -1.29 7.75 -9.67
CA ARG A 83 0.12 7.44 -9.38
C ARG A 83 0.24 6.26 -8.41
N LEU A 84 -0.49 6.26 -7.30
CA LEU A 84 -0.42 5.19 -6.30
C LEU A 84 -0.86 3.84 -6.87
N VAL A 85 -1.91 3.82 -7.69
CA VAL A 85 -2.36 2.60 -8.39
C VAL A 85 -1.27 2.12 -9.35
N SER A 86 -0.72 3.02 -10.18
CA SER A 86 0.34 2.68 -11.13
C SER A 86 1.61 2.15 -10.44
N ASP A 87 2.00 2.71 -9.30
CA ASP A 87 3.15 2.27 -8.52
C ASP A 87 2.99 0.84 -7.98
N LEU A 88 1.78 0.43 -7.59
CA LEU A 88 1.49 -0.95 -7.17
C LEU A 88 1.42 -1.92 -8.35
N GLU A 89 0.78 -1.52 -9.45
CA GLU A 89 0.70 -2.31 -10.67
C GLU A 89 2.09 -2.59 -11.24
N ALA A 90 2.98 -1.60 -11.23
CA ALA A 90 4.39 -1.76 -11.62
C ALA A 90 5.17 -2.77 -10.75
N ARG A 91 4.70 -3.03 -9.53
CA ARG A 91 5.26 -4.03 -8.61
C ARG A 91 4.62 -5.41 -8.76
N GLY A 92 3.67 -5.58 -9.70
CA GLY A 92 3.00 -6.85 -9.96
C GLY A 92 1.74 -7.09 -9.12
N VAL A 93 1.22 -6.07 -8.42
CA VAL A 93 -0.07 -6.16 -7.73
C VAL A 93 -1.20 -5.94 -8.73
N GLU A 94 -2.18 -6.83 -8.75
CA GLU A 94 -3.42 -6.57 -9.50
C GLU A 94 -4.31 -5.62 -8.69
N VAL A 95 -4.47 -4.37 -9.14
CA VAL A 95 -5.31 -3.40 -8.42
C VAL A 95 -6.72 -3.38 -8.99
N ARG A 96 -7.72 -3.58 -8.12
CA ARG A 96 -9.15 -3.38 -8.39
C ARG A 96 -9.61 -2.15 -7.62
N ALA A 97 -9.38 -1.00 -8.24
CA ALA A 97 -9.76 0.30 -7.70
C ALA A 97 -11.25 0.58 -7.93
N VAL A 98 -11.94 1.01 -6.87
CA VAL A 98 -13.19 1.75 -6.93
C VAL A 98 -12.83 3.22 -6.92
N TRP A 99 -12.89 3.84 -8.10
CA TRP A 99 -12.62 5.25 -8.29
C TRP A 99 -13.78 6.09 -7.76
N ALA A 100 -13.46 7.15 -7.01
CA ALA A 100 -14.43 7.99 -6.33
C ALA A 100 -14.11 9.48 -6.52
N ALA A 101 -15.14 10.32 -6.49
CA ALA A 101 -14.98 11.77 -6.63
C ALA A 101 -14.27 12.40 -5.41
N GLU A 102 -14.32 11.74 -4.25
CA GLU A 102 -13.61 12.16 -3.05
C GLU A 102 -12.10 11.98 -3.20
N PRO A 103 -11.28 12.91 -2.65
CA PRO A 103 -9.82 12.86 -2.80
C PRO A 103 -9.21 11.57 -2.28
N THR A 104 -8.11 11.14 -2.90
CA THR A 104 -7.25 10.06 -2.42
C THR A 104 -6.85 10.32 -0.96
N GLY A 105 -6.96 9.28 -0.12
CA GLY A 105 -6.63 9.39 1.29
C GLY A 105 -5.16 9.73 1.50
N ILE A 106 -4.88 10.55 2.52
CA ILE A 106 -3.54 10.95 2.90
C ILE A 106 -3.39 10.71 4.40
N VAL A 107 -2.28 10.10 4.80
CA VAL A 107 -1.88 9.97 6.19
C VAL A 107 -0.58 10.74 6.36
N ALA A 108 -0.55 11.63 7.35
CA ALA A 108 0.65 12.38 7.74
C ALA A 108 1.03 12.00 9.17
N VAL A 109 2.29 11.62 9.37
CA VAL A 109 2.84 11.12 10.65
C VAL A 109 4.17 11.77 10.99
#